data_AF-A0A350Y520-F1
#
_entry.id   AF-A0A350Y520-F1
#
_cell.length_a   1.000
_cell.length_b   1.000
_cell.length_c   1.000
_cell.angle_alpha   90.00
_cell.angle_beta   90.00
_cell.angle_gamma   90.00
#
_symmetry.space_group_name_H-M   'P 1'
#
loop_
_entity.id
_entity.type
_entity.pdbx_description
1 polymer ?
#
loop_
_entity_poly.entity_id
_entity_poly.type
_entity_poly.pdbx_seq_one_letter_code
_entity_poly.pdbx_strand_id
1 'polypeptide(L)'
;MSGLAGNDVLNGKAGADTYLFNRGDGQDTLNDDSNDTSLDKLIFSGTDLTSTKAIVTRIGSTSDLKISFAGIADSVVLEDQVFSSSANYGVESIQFSNGVTWSEAQLVNAIV
;
A
#
# COMPACT_ATOMS: atom_id res chain seq x y z
N MET A 1 11.84 2.85 -2.57
CA MET A 1 12.38 1.72 -1.78
C MET A 1 11.65 0.43 -2.15
N SER A 2 12.29 -0.71 -1.93
CA SER A 2 11.73 -2.06 -2.19
C SER A 2 12.29 -3.02 -1.15
N GLY A 3 11.46 -3.92 -0.63
CA GLY A 3 11.85 -4.98 0.31
C GLY A 3 12.63 -6.11 -0.35
N LEU A 4 12.37 -6.33 -1.66
CA LEU A 4 12.77 -7.53 -2.40
C LEU A 4 12.00 -8.76 -1.89
N ALA A 5 12.53 -9.96 -2.10
CA ALA A 5 11.89 -11.18 -1.63
C ALA A 5 12.07 -11.35 -0.12
N GLY A 6 10.96 -11.52 0.60
CA GLY A 6 11.00 -11.66 2.05
C GLY A 6 9.68 -11.27 2.69
N ASN A 7 9.74 -10.93 3.96
CA ASN A 7 8.67 -10.17 4.61
C ASN A 7 9.37 -8.98 5.24
N ASP A 8 9.24 -7.80 4.63
CA ASP A 8 10.05 -6.65 4.96
C ASP A 8 9.23 -5.52 5.62
N VAL A 9 9.92 -4.70 6.40
CA VAL A 9 9.34 -3.46 6.95
C VAL A 9 10.05 -2.28 6.29
N LEU A 10 9.32 -1.52 5.49
CA LEU A 10 9.80 -0.34 4.79
C LEU A 10 9.30 0.91 5.51
N ASN A 11 10.23 1.82 5.84
CA ASN A 11 9.92 3.06 6.54
C ASN A 11 10.21 4.24 5.61
N GLY A 12 9.19 4.99 5.21
CA GLY A 12 9.31 6.17 4.33
C GLY A 12 10.14 7.26 4.97
N LYS A 13 9.74 7.63 6.21
CA LYS A 13 10.17 8.84 6.90
C LYS A 13 9.56 10.06 6.19
N ALA A 14 10.17 11.24 6.37
CA ALA A 14 9.67 12.47 5.77
C ALA A 14 10.09 12.61 4.30
N GLY A 15 9.25 13.27 3.51
CA GLY A 15 9.45 13.49 2.09
C GLY A 15 8.55 12.63 1.21
N ALA A 16 8.66 12.80 -0.11
CA ALA A 16 7.85 12.05 -1.07
C ALA A 16 8.54 10.72 -1.42
N ASP A 17 8.03 9.64 -0.84
CA ASP A 17 8.52 8.30 -0.98
C ASP A 17 7.81 7.52 -2.08
N THR A 18 8.54 6.57 -2.65
CA THR A 18 8.00 5.64 -3.64
C THR A 18 8.37 4.22 -3.24
N TYR A 19 7.37 3.44 -2.88
CA TYR A 19 7.46 2.02 -2.56
C TYR A 19 7.23 1.19 -3.82
N LEU A 20 8.12 0.25 -4.08
CA LEU A 20 8.03 -0.70 -5.17
C LEU A 20 7.85 -2.10 -4.60
N PHE A 21 6.75 -2.72 -4.98
CA PHE A 21 6.40 -4.09 -4.63
C PHE A 21 6.26 -4.92 -5.90
N ASN A 22 7.00 -6.02 -5.98
CA ASN A 22 6.98 -6.95 -7.10
C ASN A 22 6.27 -8.26 -6.71
N ARG A 23 5.72 -8.95 -7.72
CA ARG A 23 5.25 -10.33 -7.50
C ARG A 23 6.39 -11.22 -7.01
N GLY A 24 6.16 -11.93 -5.92
CA GLY A 24 7.13 -12.75 -5.23
C GLY A 24 7.92 -12.03 -4.14
N ASP A 25 7.64 -10.73 -3.88
CA ASP A 25 8.28 -9.99 -2.79
C ASP A 25 7.80 -10.47 -1.41
N GLY A 26 6.64 -11.15 -1.33
CA GLY A 26 6.15 -11.78 -0.10
C GLY A 26 5.14 -10.91 0.66
N GLN A 27 5.32 -10.75 1.97
CA GLN A 27 4.37 -10.00 2.80
C GLN A 27 5.06 -8.84 3.51
N ASP A 28 4.94 -7.66 2.91
CA ASP A 28 5.62 -6.45 3.37
C ASP A 28 4.71 -5.54 4.19
N THR A 29 5.32 -4.75 5.06
CA THR A 29 4.70 -3.69 5.84
C THR A 29 5.33 -2.36 5.47
N LEU A 30 4.51 -1.37 5.12
CA LEU A 30 4.92 0.00 4.86
C LEU A 30 4.50 0.87 6.04
N ASN A 31 5.47 1.54 6.63
CA ASN A 31 5.27 2.57 7.63
C ASN A 31 5.55 3.94 7.00
N ASP A 32 4.46 4.69 6.80
CA ASP A 32 4.50 6.09 6.37
C ASP A 32 3.69 6.96 7.35
N ASP A 33 4.25 7.11 8.55
CA ASP A 33 3.67 7.88 9.65
C ASP A 33 4.03 9.38 9.59
N SER A 34 4.64 9.83 8.48
CA SER A 34 5.09 11.20 8.34
C SER A 34 3.91 12.11 8.00
N ASN A 35 3.46 12.87 9.00
CA ASN A 35 2.42 13.89 8.84
C ASN A 35 2.98 15.16 8.18
N ASP A 36 3.54 15.02 6.99
CA ASP A 36 3.95 16.12 6.14
C ASP A 36 3.02 16.24 4.91
N THR A 37 3.36 17.10 3.94
CA THR A 37 2.51 17.35 2.75
C THR A 37 3.04 16.68 1.48
N SER A 38 3.94 15.71 1.64
CA SER A 38 4.52 14.95 0.54
C SER A 38 3.49 14.02 -0.09
N LEU A 39 3.81 13.47 -1.26
CA LEU A 39 2.91 12.59 -1.99
C LEU A 39 3.60 11.25 -2.18
N ASP A 40 3.26 10.32 -1.31
CA ASP A 40 3.78 8.98 -1.23
C ASP A 40 3.04 8.04 -2.17
N LYS A 41 3.79 7.07 -2.68
CA LYS A 41 3.31 6.21 -3.76
C LYS A 41 3.70 4.76 -3.56
N LEU A 42 2.73 3.87 -3.65
CA LEU A 42 2.95 2.44 -3.82
C LEU A 42 2.81 2.04 -5.29
N ILE A 43 3.79 1.31 -5.82
CA ILE A 43 3.80 0.78 -7.18
C ILE A 43 3.87 -0.74 -7.12
N PHE A 44 2.83 -1.39 -7.61
CA PHE A 44 2.80 -2.83 -7.84
C PHE A 44 3.31 -3.17 -9.24
N SER A 45 4.27 -4.09 -9.31
CA SER A 45 4.87 -4.58 -10.56
C SER A 45 4.80 -6.10 -10.66
N GLY A 46 4.64 -6.61 -11.88
CA GLY A 46 4.55 -8.05 -12.14
C GLY A 46 3.13 -8.55 -12.41
N THR A 47 3.05 -9.78 -12.89
CA THR A 47 1.81 -10.37 -13.42
C THR A 47 0.75 -10.49 -12.33
N ASP A 48 -0.51 -10.16 -12.65
CA ASP A 48 -1.68 -10.33 -11.77
C ASP A 48 -1.78 -9.44 -10.52
N LEU A 49 -0.83 -8.54 -10.25
CA LEU A 49 -0.99 -7.48 -9.24
C LEU A 49 -1.85 -6.31 -9.75
N THR A 50 -3.04 -6.63 -10.24
CA THR A 50 -3.94 -5.70 -10.93
C THR A 50 -5.01 -5.15 -10.00
N SER A 51 -5.51 -3.95 -10.30
CA SER A 51 -6.59 -3.32 -9.51
C SER A 51 -7.86 -4.18 -9.42
N THR A 52 -8.16 -4.97 -10.45
CA THR A 52 -9.32 -5.87 -10.49
C THR A 52 -9.17 -7.14 -9.64
N LYS A 53 -7.95 -7.47 -9.21
CA LYS A 53 -7.65 -8.59 -8.32
C LYS A 53 -7.35 -8.13 -6.89
N ALA A 54 -7.19 -6.83 -6.68
CA ALA A 54 -6.90 -6.25 -5.39
C ALA A 54 -8.06 -6.46 -4.42
N ILE A 55 -7.73 -6.88 -3.21
CA ILE A 55 -8.65 -7.06 -2.08
C ILE A 55 -8.08 -6.21 -0.95
N VAL A 56 -8.86 -5.23 -0.51
CA VAL A 56 -8.47 -4.29 0.56
C VAL A 56 -9.27 -4.62 1.80
N THR A 57 -8.58 -4.91 2.91
CA THR A 57 -9.22 -5.21 4.19
C THR A 57 -8.62 -4.37 5.29
N ARG A 58 -9.44 -3.91 6.22
CA ARG A 58 -8.96 -3.30 7.47
C ARG A 58 -8.54 -4.38 8.46
N ILE A 59 -7.39 -4.22 9.11
CA ILE A 59 -6.90 -5.21 10.10
C ILE A 59 -7.60 -4.98 11.45
N GLY A 60 -8.64 -5.78 11.73
CA GLY A 60 -9.37 -5.70 12.99
C GLY A 60 -9.95 -4.30 13.26
N SER A 61 -9.61 -3.71 14.41
CA SER A 61 -10.00 -2.35 14.79
C SER A 61 -8.86 -1.33 14.69
N THR A 62 -7.74 -1.68 14.03
CA THR A 62 -6.56 -0.81 13.85
C THR A 62 -6.80 0.23 12.75
N SER A 63 -5.83 1.10 12.50
CA SER A 63 -5.86 2.00 11.34
C SER A 63 -5.15 1.42 10.11
N ASP A 64 -4.76 0.14 10.17
CA ASP A 64 -3.96 -0.50 9.13
C ASP A 64 -4.85 -1.08 8.03
N LEU A 65 -4.42 -0.88 6.78
CA LEU A 65 -5.04 -1.51 5.61
C LEU A 65 -4.11 -2.57 5.03
N LYS A 66 -4.67 -3.75 4.76
CA LYS A 66 -3.99 -4.80 4.00
C LYS A 66 -4.48 -4.82 2.56
N ILE A 67 -3.56 -4.71 1.61
CA ILE A 67 -3.79 -4.96 0.18
C ILE A 67 -3.26 -6.37 -0.14
N SER A 68 -4.15 -7.24 -0.60
CA SER A 68 -3.82 -8.57 -1.11
C SER A 68 -4.40 -8.76 -2.50
N PHE A 69 -4.06 -9.87 -3.16
CA PHE A 69 -4.53 -10.13 -4.53
C PHE A 69 -5.12 -11.54 -4.65
N ALA A 70 -6.27 -11.64 -5.32
CA ALA A 70 -6.98 -12.90 -5.50
C ALA A 70 -6.08 -13.99 -6.16
N GLY A 71 -5.85 -15.09 -5.43
CA GLY A 71 -5.03 -16.21 -5.89
C GLY A 71 -3.51 -16.00 -5.76
N ILE A 72 -3.08 -14.97 -5.02
CA ILE A 72 -1.67 -14.63 -4.81
C ILE A 72 -1.41 -14.56 -3.30
N ALA A 73 -0.28 -15.14 -2.85
CA ALA A 73 0.10 -15.15 -1.44
C ALA A 73 0.69 -13.81 -0.95
N ASP A 74 1.19 -13.02 -1.90
CA ASP A 74 1.80 -11.72 -1.67
C ASP A 74 0.80 -10.70 -1.11
N SER A 75 1.27 -9.82 -0.23
CA SER A 75 0.45 -8.72 0.30
C SER A 75 1.29 -7.57 0.82
N VAL A 76 0.67 -6.40 0.92
CA VAL A 76 1.23 -5.22 1.57
C VAL A 76 0.31 -4.78 2.69
N VAL A 77 0.86 -4.53 3.88
CA VAL A 77 0.20 -3.81 4.96
C VAL A 77 0.64 -2.35 4.91
N LEU A 78 -0.32 -1.43 4.95
CA LEU A 78 -0.13 0.01 5.07
C LEU A 78 -0.48 0.36 6.51
N GLU A 79 0.53 0.63 7.34
CA GLU A 79 0.33 1.02 8.73
C GLU A 79 -0.31 2.41 8.81
N ASP A 80 -1.27 2.57 9.71
CA ASP A 80 -1.92 3.85 10.02
C ASP A 80 -2.57 4.58 8.81
N GLN A 81 -2.81 3.89 7.69
CA GLN A 81 -3.36 4.44 6.46
C GLN A 81 -4.72 5.15 6.62
N VAL A 82 -5.52 4.77 7.62
CA VAL A 82 -6.79 5.44 7.95
C VAL A 82 -6.80 6.05 9.35
N PHE A 83 -5.62 6.41 9.87
CA PHE A 83 -5.45 6.99 11.20
C PHE A 83 -6.08 8.38 11.32
N SER A 84 -5.98 9.19 10.27
CA SER A 84 -6.54 10.53 10.24
C SER A 84 -7.20 10.81 8.89
N SER A 85 -8.34 11.51 8.90
CA SER A 85 -9.00 12.01 7.70
C SER A 85 -8.61 13.45 7.34
N SER A 86 -7.78 14.10 8.16
CA SER A 86 -7.37 15.50 8.00
C SER A 86 -5.86 15.71 7.99
N ALA A 87 -5.09 14.64 8.15
CA ALA A 87 -3.64 14.65 8.11
C ALA A 87 -3.18 13.60 7.09
N ASN A 88 -2.05 13.84 6.46
CA ASN A 88 -1.48 12.93 5.46
C ASN A 88 -0.80 11.78 6.22
N TYR A 89 -1.31 10.56 6.04
CA TYR A 89 -0.75 9.34 6.62
C TYR A 89 -0.87 8.21 5.60
N GLY A 90 0.15 7.36 5.53
CA GLY A 90 0.20 6.27 4.56
C GLY A 90 0.53 6.78 3.15
N VAL A 91 -0.05 6.16 2.12
CA VAL A 91 0.24 6.47 0.72
C VAL A 91 -0.92 7.18 0.02
N GLU A 92 -0.62 8.24 -0.74
CA GLU A 92 -1.64 9.00 -1.46
C GLU A 92 -2.02 8.38 -2.81
N SER A 93 -1.15 7.53 -3.37
CA SER A 93 -1.40 6.88 -4.65
C SER A 93 -0.91 5.44 -4.73
N ILE A 94 -1.72 4.58 -5.36
CA ILE A 94 -1.42 3.17 -5.58
C ILE A 94 -1.52 2.87 -7.07
N GLN A 95 -0.38 2.63 -7.71
CA GLN A 95 -0.32 2.21 -9.10
C GLN A 95 -0.25 0.69 -9.19
N PHE A 96 -1.23 0.09 -9.88
CA PHE A 96 -1.31 -1.35 -10.12
C PHE A 96 -0.56 -1.76 -11.39
N SER A 97 -0.26 -3.06 -11.52
CA SER A 97 0.52 -3.57 -12.65
C SER A 97 -0.20 -3.52 -14.00
N ASN A 98 -1.52 -3.32 -14.01
CA ASN A 98 -2.32 -3.05 -15.21
C ASN A 98 -2.36 -1.55 -15.59
N GLY A 99 -1.59 -0.69 -14.91
CA GLY A 99 -1.51 0.75 -15.17
C GLY A 99 -2.63 1.59 -14.55
N VAL A 100 -3.61 0.96 -13.89
CA VAL A 100 -4.63 1.69 -13.11
C VAL A 100 -3.96 2.29 -11.89
N THR A 101 -4.32 3.54 -11.56
CA THR A 101 -3.91 4.19 -10.31
C THR A 101 -5.13 4.48 -9.47
N TRP A 102 -5.07 4.14 -8.18
CA TRP A 102 -6.03 4.57 -7.17
C TRP A 102 -5.48 5.74 -6.38
N SER A 103 -6.33 6.71 -6.07
CA SER A 103 -6.10 7.64 -4.98
C SER A 103 -6.36 6.98 -3.63
N GLU A 104 -5.88 7.61 -2.56
CA GLU A 104 -6.23 7.24 -1.18
C GLU A 104 -7.76 7.08 -0.99
N ALA A 105 -8.56 8.04 -1.48
CA ALA A 105 -10.02 7.95 -1.38
C ALA A 105 -10.60 6.72 -2.10
N GLN A 106 -10.01 6.29 -3.22
CA GLN A 106 -10.43 5.07 -3.91
C GLN A 106 -9.99 3.81 -3.15
N LEU A 107 -8.80 3.82 -2.54
CA LEU A 107 -8.33 2.75 -1.66
C LEU A 107 -9.29 2.54 -0.49
N VAL A 108 -9.65 3.62 0.21
CA VAL A 108 -10.57 3.58 1.37
C VAL A 108 -11.96 3.09 0.97
N ASN A 109 -12.47 3.52 -0.19
CA ASN A 109 -13.76 3.05 -0.71
C ASN A 109 -13.75 1.58 -1.18
N ALA A 110 -12.56 0.99 -1.39
CA ALA A 110 -12.41 -0.40 -1.81
C ALA A 110 -12.33 -1.39 -0.64
N ILE A 111 -12.38 -0.92 0.61
CA ILE A 111 -12.36 -1.77 1.80
C ILE A 111 -13.62 -2.66 1.80
N VAL A 112 -13.41 -3.97 1.99
CA VAL A 112 -14.48 -4.99 2.10
C VAL A 112 -14.58 -5.61 3.48
#